data_AF-U4UJ76-F1
#
_entry.id   AF-U4UJ76-F1
#
_cell.length_a   1.000
_cell.length_b   1.000
_cell.length_c   1.000
_cell.angle_alpha   90.00
_cell.angle_beta   90.00
_cell.angle_gamma   90.00
#
_symmetry.space_group_name_H-M   'P 1'
#
loop_
_entity.id
_entity.type
_entity.pdbx_description
1 polymer ?
#
loop_
_entity_poly.entity_id
_entity_poly.type
_entity_poly.pdbx_seq_one_letter_code
_entity_poly.pdbx_strand_id
1 'polypeptide(L)'
;MHKSSILNTALSKLLKRLSTELKGRSQPINKIELKAIESKTQVLSYISNCFIREYKKPKTDDPSILHVKLILDVLMRSEDHITHQEIDDLELEIKRLQKAVQFDSIKKSSAFIPACKSNEEVKALSLDIETVVFGHKKYSDDLDRTLLTQLKKLALKLECSLSINEEERVQIVKAMGFPRGHWFKCPNGHPYCIGNCGGAMEESKCFCGEAIGGTRHRLLGTNQLATEMDGATSSAWPGPLH
;
A
#
# COMPACT_ATOMS: atom_id res chain seq x y z
N MET A 1 -20.25 -14.46 -10.85
CA MET A 1 -20.79 -13.29 -10.13
C MET A 1 -19.78 -12.61 -9.16
N HIS A 2 -18.47 -12.80 -9.28
CA HIS A 2 -17.60 -12.67 -8.09
C HIS A 2 -16.57 -11.51 -8.02
N LYS A 3 -16.35 -10.72 -9.08
CA LYS A 3 -15.30 -9.69 -9.08
C LYS A 3 -15.81 -8.33 -8.59
N SER A 4 -16.97 -7.93 -9.11
CA SER A 4 -17.66 -6.68 -8.78
C SER A 4 -18.32 -6.68 -7.41
N SER A 5 -18.71 -7.85 -6.87
CA SER A 5 -19.68 -7.88 -5.76
C SER A 5 -19.16 -7.25 -4.45
N ILE A 6 -17.94 -7.58 -4.00
CA ILE A 6 -17.48 -7.20 -2.65
C ILE A 6 -17.02 -5.73 -2.62
N LEU A 7 -16.19 -5.31 -3.56
CA LEU A 7 -15.77 -3.90 -3.69
C LEU A 7 -16.95 -2.98 -4.04
N ASN A 8 -17.88 -3.40 -4.92
CA ASN A 8 -19.08 -2.59 -5.17
C ASN A 8 -19.96 -2.50 -3.92
N THR A 9 -19.99 -3.52 -3.06
CA THR A 9 -20.73 -3.44 -1.80
C THR A 9 -20.12 -2.39 -0.87
N ALA A 10 -18.79 -2.38 -0.72
CA ALA A 10 -18.07 -1.38 0.07
C ALA A 10 -18.27 0.05 -0.47
N LEU A 11 -18.10 0.24 -1.78
CA LEU A 11 -18.35 1.51 -2.46
C LEU A 11 -19.81 1.95 -2.33
N SER A 12 -20.76 1.03 -2.48
CA SER A 12 -22.20 1.32 -2.35
C SER A 12 -22.55 1.77 -0.93
N LYS A 13 -21.89 1.23 0.11
CA LYS A 13 -22.07 1.69 1.49
C LYS A 13 -21.60 3.12 1.67
N LEU A 14 -20.38 3.46 1.24
CA LEU A 14 -19.86 4.83 1.32
C LEU A 14 -20.71 5.82 0.53
N LEU A 15 -21.14 5.44 -0.68
CA LEU A 15 -22.01 6.26 -1.51
C LEU A 15 -23.39 6.48 -0.86
N LYS A 16 -23.96 5.46 -0.22
CA LYS A 16 -25.20 5.59 0.56
C LYS A 16 -25.02 6.59 1.70
N ARG A 17 -23.93 6.51 2.47
CA ARG A 17 -23.62 7.42 3.59
C ARG A 17 -23.46 8.88 3.16
N LEU A 18 -22.85 9.13 2.00
CA LEU A 18 -22.77 10.48 1.41
C LEU A 18 -24.15 10.96 0.90
N SER A 19 -24.93 10.06 0.30
CA SER A 19 -26.23 10.41 -0.29
C SER A 19 -27.32 10.76 0.74
N THR A 20 -27.23 10.25 1.98
CA THR A 20 -28.17 10.60 3.05
C THR A 20 -27.98 12.05 3.50
N GLU A 21 -26.76 12.56 3.42
CA GLU A 21 -26.43 13.96 3.73
C GLU A 21 -26.94 14.92 2.67
N LEU A 22 -26.72 14.59 1.39
CA LEU A 22 -27.24 15.36 0.24
C LEU A 22 -28.77 15.50 0.23
N LYS A 23 -29.47 14.59 0.94
CA LYS A 23 -30.93 14.60 1.07
C LYS A 23 -31.42 15.33 2.32
N GLY A 24 -30.52 15.85 3.17
CA GLY A 24 -30.84 16.54 4.41
C GLY A 24 -31.49 15.64 5.47
N ARG A 25 -31.24 14.32 5.43
CA ARG A 25 -31.93 13.31 6.27
C ARG A 25 -31.08 12.74 7.41
N SER A 26 -29.83 13.21 7.59
CA SER A 26 -28.87 12.69 8.58
C SER A 26 -28.19 13.81 9.37
N GLN A 27 -27.49 13.43 10.45
CA GLN A 27 -26.54 14.33 11.11
C GLN A 27 -25.45 14.77 10.11
N PRO A 28 -25.09 16.07 10.13
CA PRO A 28 -24.13 16.61 9.19
C PRO A 28 -22.76 15.95 9.31
N ILE A 29 -22.21 15.52 8.18
CA ILE A 29 -20.87 14.93 8.09
C ILE A 29 -19.85 16.00 8.48
N ASN A 30 -19.13 15.76 9.58
CA ASN A 30 -18.09 16.68 10.01
C ASN A 30 -16.76 16.47 9.23
N LYS A 31 -15.80 17.38 9.40
CA LYS A 31 -14.52 17.36 8.66
C LYS A 31 -13.70 16.09 8.88
N ILE A 32 -13.81 15.45 10.04
CA ILE A 32 -13.08 14.22 10.37
C ILE A 32 -13.71 13.03 9.65
N GLU A 33 -15.05 12.94 9.70
CA GLU A 33 -15.82 11.87 9.05
C GLU A 33 -15.67 11.94 7.53
N LEU A 34 -15.70 13.14 6.94
CA LEU A 34 -15.47 13.32 5.51
C LEU A 34 -14.08 12.84 5.09
N LYS A 35 -13.04 13.15 5.88
CA LYS A 35 -11.67 12.67 5.63
C LYS A 35 -11.57 11.15 5.75
N ALA A 36 -12.30 10.53 6.68
CA ALA A 36 -12.33 9.08 6.81
C ALA A 36 -12.98 8.42 5.57
N ILE A 37 -14.09 8.97 5.07
CA ILE A 37 -14.75 8.49 3.84
C ILE A 37 -13.83 8.68 2.63
N GLU A 38 -13.15 9.81 2.52
CA GLU A 38 -12.16 10.08 1.47
C GLU A 38 -11.03 9.02 1.49
N SER A 39 -10.42 8.80 2.66
CA SER A 39 -9.33 7.84 2.83
C SER A 39 -9.77 6.41 2.46
N LYS A 40 -10.96 5.99 2.91
CA LYS A 40 -11.53 4.68 2.56
C LYS A 40 -11.76 4.56 1.05
N THR A 41 -12.27 5.61 0.41
CA THR A 41 -12.49 5.62 -1.04
C THR A 41 -11.16 5.48 -1.80
N GLN A 42 -10.10 6.12 -1.33
CA GLN A 42 -8.77 6.01 -1.93
C GLN A 42 -8.20 4.58 -1.77
N VAL A 43 -8.31 3.97 -0.59
CA VAL A 43 -7.92 2.57 -0.36
C VAL A 43 -8.71 1.61 -1.27
N LEU A 44 -10.03 1.79 -1.40
CA LEU A 44 -10.87 0.99 -2.28
C LEU A 44 -10.47 1.12 -3.76
N SER A 45 -10.22 2.36 -4.21
CA SER A 45 -9.75 2.65 -5.57
C SER A 45 -8.41 1.97 -5.85
N TYR A 46 -7.49 2.06 -4.89
CA TYR A 46 -6.20 1.40 -4.95
C TYR A 46 -6.34 -0.13 -5.08
N ILE A 47 -7.15 -0.74 -4.20
CA ILE A 47 -7.37 -2.19 -4.24
C ILE A 47 -7.98 -2.60 -5.59
N SER A 48 -8.92 -1.81 -6.11
CA SER A 48 -9.53 -2.06 -7.43
C SER A 48 -8.49 -2.00 -8.57
N ASN A 49 -7.64 -0.98 -8.58
CA ASN A 49 -6.67 -0.76 -9.65
C ASN A 49 -5.54 -1.80 -9.66
N CYS A 50 -5.02 -2.16 -8.49
CA CYS A 50 -3.89 -3.08 -8.38
C CYS A 50 -4.30 -4.54 -8.45
N PHE A 51 -5.41 -4.92 -7.79
CA PHE A 51 -5.77 -6.33 -7.63
C PHE A 51 -6.80 -6.81 -8.65
N ILE A 52 -7.86 -6.04 -8.92
CA ILE A 52 -8.92 -6.50 -9.85
C ILE A 52 -8.46 -6.48 -11.31
N ARG A 53 -7.61 -5.53 -11.70
CA ARG A 53 -7.11 -5.40 -13.09
C ARG A 53 -6.27 -6.60 -13.51
N GLU A 54 -5.41 -7.08 -12.61
CA GLU A 54 -4.50 -8.21 -12.84
C GLU A 54 -5.17 -9.58 -12.65
N TYR A 55 -6.16 -9.70 -11.75
CA TYR A 55 -6.90 -10.94 -11.52
C TYR A 55 -8.14 -11.01 -12.39
N LYS A 56 -8.02 -11.41 -13.67
CA LYS A 56 -9.17 -11.39 -14.60
C LYS A 56 -10.31 -12.37 -14.28
N LYS A 57 -10.08 -13.48 -13.54
CA LYS A 57 -11.12 -14.41 -13.01
C LYS A 57 -10.58 -15.28 -11.84
N PRO A 58 -10.49 -14.78 -10.60
CA PRO A 58 -10.07 -15.60 -9.47
C PRO A 58 -11.15 -16.60 -9.07
N LYS A 59 -10.75 -17.75 -8.53
CA LYS A 59 -11.67 -18.68 -7.88
C LYS A 59 -12.12 -18.09 -6.53
N THR A 60 -13.24 -18.56 -5.99
CA THR A 60 -13.79 -18.06 -4.71
C THR A 60 -12.92 -18.38 -3.50
N ASP A 61 -12.10 -19.41 -3.60
CA ASP A 61 -11.11 -19.89 -2.62
C ASP A 61 -9.70 -19.34 -2.86
N ASP A 62 -9.54 -18.40 -3.80
CA ASP A 62 -8.26 -17.75 -4.07
C ASP A 62 -7.77 -16.99 -2.82
N PRO A 63 -6.57 -17.30 -2.29
CA PRO A 63 -6.06 -16.66 -1.08
C PRO A 63 -5.97 -15.13 -1.16
N SER A 64 -5.65 -14.57 -2.34
CA SER A 64 -5.61 -13.11 -2.55
C SER A 64 -7.00 -12.50 -2.43
N ILE A 65 -8.06 -13.21 -2.84
CA ILE A 65 -9.45 -12.76 -2.67
C ILE A 65 -9.91 -12.81 -1.23
N LEU A 66 -9.53 -13.85 -0.49
CA LEU A 66 -9.79 -13.93 0.94
C LEU A 66 -9.08 -12.80 1.70
N HIS A 67 -7.84 -12.48 1.31
CA HIS A 67 -7.07 -11.39 1.89
C HIS A 67 -7.67 -10.02 1.58
N VAL A 68 -8.09 -9.76 0.33
CA VAL A 68 -8.86 -8.56 -0.02
C VAL A 68 -10.11 -8.45 0.84
N LYS A 69 -10.85 -9.55 1.04
CA LYS A 69 -12.05 -9.54 1.88
C LYS A 69 -11.73 -9.13 3.33
N LEU A 70 -10.67 -9.68 3.91
CA LEU A 70 -10.21 -9.31 5.26
C LEU A 70 -9.91 -7.81 5.36
N ILE A 71 -9.16 -7.26 4.40
CA ILE A 71 -8.84 -5.82 4.34
C ILE A 71 -10.12 -4.98 4.28
N LEU A 72 -11.09 -5.39 3.45
CA LEU A 72 -12.37 -4.68 3.32
C LEU A 72 -13.23 -4.77 4.57
N ASP A 73 -13.25 -5.91 5.26
CA ASP A 73 -14.01 -6.10 6.49
C ASP A 73 -13.48 -5.19 7.62
N VAL A 74 -12.15 -5.01 7.70
CA VAL A 74 -11.52 -4.04 8.62
C VAL A 74 -11.80 -2.60 8.21
N LEU A 75 -11.58 -2.26 6.93
CA LEU A 75 -11.78 -0.90 6.40
C LEU A 75 -13.23 -0.41 6.57
N MET A 76 -14.20 -1.31 6.42
CA MET A 76 -15.64 -1.01 6.46
C MET A 76 -16.29 -1.31 7.81
N ARG A 77 -15.50 -1.59 8.87
CA ARG A 77 -16.00 -1.87 10.24
C ARG A 77 -16.76 -0.67 10.83
N SER A 78 -16.31 0.53 10.52
CA SER A 78 -16.99 1.80 10.79
C SER A 78 -17.12 2.55 9.47
N GLU A 79 -18.18 3.33 9.26
CA GLU A 79 -18.31 4.18 8.06
C GLU A 79 -17.52 5.47 8.24
N ASP A 80 -17.59 6.06 9.43
CA ASP A 80 -17.15 7.43 9.68
C ASP A 80 -15.79 7.53 10.40
N HIS A 81 -15.25 6.41 10.89
CA HIS A 81 -14.01 6.38 11.69
C HIS A 81 -13.01 5.36 11.18
N ILE A 82 -11.73 5.68 11.35
CA ILE A 82 -10.58 4.79 11.19
C ILE A 82 -9.46 5.32 12.09
N THR A 83 -8.83 4.45 12.87
CA THR A 83 -7.73 4.84 13.78
C THR A 83 -6.39 4.82 13.06
N HIS A 84 -5.39 5.54 13.60
CA HIS A 84 -4.03 5.51 13.08
C HIS A 84 -3.43 4.10 13.08
N GLN A 85 -3.67 3.32 14.14
CA GLN A 85 -3.20 1.94 14.21
C GLN A 85 -3.86 1.05 13.14
N GLU A 86 -5.16 1.21 12.90
CA GLU A 86 -5.84 0.49 11.80
C GLU A 86 -5.27 0.90 10.44
N ILE A 87 -4.90 2.17 10.24
CA ILE A 87 -4.24 2.62 9.01
C ILE A 87 -2.88 1.93 8.85
N ASP A 88 -2.04 1.93 9.89
CA ASP A 88 -0.70 1.33 9.84
C ASP A 88 -0.78 -0.19 9.58
N ASP A 89 -1.73 -0.88 10.22
CA ASP A 89 -1.93 -2.32 10.01
C ASP A 89 -2.49 -2.61 8.60
N LEU A 90 -3.40 -1.78 8.09
CA LEU A 90 -3.90 -1.89 6.72
C LEU A 90 -2.80 -1.61 5.70
N GLU A 91 -1.89 -0.67 5.95
CA GLU A 91 -0.73 -0.40 5.09
C GLU A 91 0.11 -1.68 4.91
N LEU A 92 0.42 -2.35 6.03
CA LEU A 92 1.21 -3.58 6.00
C LEU A 92 0.48 -4.70 5.26
N GLU A 93 -0.82 -4.88 5.47
CA GLU A 93 -1.59 -5.92 4.78
C GLU A 93 -1.79 -5.60 3.28
N ILE A 94 -1.89 -4.33 2.89
CA ILE A 94 -1.88 -3.92 1.49
C ILE A 94 -0.52 -4.21 0.85
N LYS A 95 0.60 -3.93 1.53
CA LYS A 95 1.96 -4.31 1.07
C LYS A 95 2.07 -5.82 0.86
N ARG A 96 1.58 -6.62 1.83
CA ARG A 96 1.55 -8.08 1.71
C ARG A 96 0.75 -8.53 0.49
N LEU A 97 -0.42 -7.94 0.28
CA LEU A 97 -1.27 -8.28 -0.86
C LEU A 97 -0.58 -7.93 -2.20
N GLN A 98 0.17 -6.81 -2.28
CA GLN A 98 1.00 -6.51 -3.45
C GLN A 98 2.04 -7.59 -3.71
N LYS A 99 2.74 -8.06 -2.66
CA LYS A 99 3.72 -9.14 -2.81
C LYS A 99 3.09 -10.43 -3.32
N ALA A 100 1.85 -10.72 -2.90
CA ALA A 100 1.09 -11.84 -3.42
C ALA A 100 0.85 -11.72 -4.94
N VAL A 101 0.45 -10.52 -5.43
CA VAL A 101 0.27 -10.28 -6.88
C VAL A 101 1.58 -10.45 -7.64
N GLN A 102 2.67 -9.87 -7.12
CA GLN A 102 4.00 -9.97 -7.73
C GLN A 102 4.43 -11.44 -7.83
N PHE A 103 4.21 -12.22 -6.76
CA PHE A 103 4.48 -13.65 -6.77
C PHE A 103 3.60 -14.41 -7.78
N ASP A 104 2.31 -14.10 -7.85
CA ASP A 104 1.40 -14.71 -8.83
C ASP A 104 1.79 -14.37 -10.28
N SER A 105 2.32 -13.18 -10.52
CA SER A 105 2.90 -12.81 -11.81
C SER A 105 4.11 -13.69 -12.16
N ILE A 106 5.02 -13.91 -11.21
CA ILE A 106 6.17 -14.82 -11.39
C ILE A 106 5.70 -16.26 -11.66
N LYS A 107 4.71 -16.75 -10.92
CA LYS A 107 4.15 -18.11 -11.10
C LYS A 107 3.55 -18.33 -12.49
N LYS A 108 3.11 -17.26 -13.18
CA LYS A 108 2.60 -17.33 -14.55
C LYS A 108 3.71 -17.43 -15.61
N SER A 109 4.97 -17.20 -15.25
CA SER A 109 6.11 -17.41 -16.15
C SER A 109 6.17 -18.87 -16.61
N SER A 110 6.44 -19.09 -17.89
CA SER A 110 6.61 -20.43 -18.45
C SER A 110 7.77 -21.20 -17.81
N ALA A 111 8.77 -20.49 -17.28
CA ALA A 111 9.94 -21.07 -16.62
C ALA A 111 9.65 -21.56 -15.18
N PHE A 112 8.56 -21.10 -14.54
CA PHE A 112 8.30 -21.37 -13.12
C PHE A 112 8.10 -22.86 -12.82
N ILE A 113 7.17 -23.52 -13.52
CA ILE A 113 6.84 -24.93 -13.27
C ILE A 113 8.04 -25.85 -13.54
N PRO A 114 8.77 -25.72 -14.67
CA PRO A 114 10.00 -26.49 -14.88
C PRO A 114 11.03 -26.29 -13.77
N ALA A 115 11.29 -25.03 -13.39
CA ALA A 115 12.30 -24.71 -12.37
C ALA A 115 11.92 -25.28 -10.99
N CYS A 116 10.66 -25.22 -10.58
CA CYS A 116 10.21 -25.84 -9.33
C CYS A 116 10.37 -27.37 -9.30
N LYS A 117 10.40 -28.04 -10.46
CA LYS A 117 10.63 -29.49 -10.56
C LYS A 117 12.11 -29.85 -10.57
N SER A 118 12.95 -29.02 -11.18
CA SER A 118 14.38 -29.32 -11.40
C SER A 118 15.31 -28.66 -10.39
N ASN A 119 14.84 -27.65 -9.63
CA ASN A 119 15.67 -26.86 -8.72
C ASN A 119 15.02 -26.77 -7.34
N GLU A 120 15.59 -27.51 -6.36
CA GLU A 120 15.05 -27.56 -4.99
C GLU A 120 15.13 -26.20 -4.29
N GLU A 121 16.11 -25.35 -4.62
CA GLU A 121 16.20 -24.00 -4.06
C GLU A 121 15.05 -23.11 -4.54
N VAL A 122 14.68 -23.19 -5.83
CA VAL A 122 13.54 -22.45 -6.38
C VAL A 122 12.24 -22.90 -5.72
N LYS A 123 12.09 -24.21 -5.51
CA LYS A 123 10.92 -24.80 -4.85
C LYS A 123 10.81 -24.38 -3.38
N ALA A 124 11.90 -24.47 -2.62
CA ALA A 124 11.96 -24.03 -1.23
C ALA A 124 11.65 -22.52 -1.11
N LEU A 125 12.31 -21.70 -1.93
CA LEU A 125 12.09 -20.25 -1.97
C LEU A 125 10.63 -19.89 -2.30
N SER A 126 10.01 -20.63 -3.24
CA SER A 126 8.61 -20.42 -3.61
C SER A 126 7.66 -20.75 -2.45
N LEU A 127 7.92 -21.83 -1.71
CA LEU A 127 7.12 -22.23 -0.55
C LEU A 127 7.25 -21.22 0.61
N ASP A 128 8.46 -20.71 0.84
CA ASP A 128 8.71 -19.67 1.84
C ASP A 128 7.93 -18.39 1.53
N ILE A 129 8.02 -17.92 0.28
CA ILE A 129 7.26 -16.76 -0.21
C ILE A 129 5.76 -16.99 0.01
N GLU A 130 5.25 -18.15 -0.43
CA GLU A 130 3.83 -18.50 -0.34
C GLU A 130 3.31 -18.49 1.10
N THR A 131 4.11 -19.03 2.04
CA THR A 131 3.79 -19.06 3.47
C THR A 131 3.69 -17.65 4.07
N VAL A 132 4.50 -16.71 3.57
CA VAL A 132 4.45 -15.31 4.03
C VAL A 132 3.29 -14.56 3.39
N VAL A 133 3.10 -14.65 2.06
CA VAL A 133 2.07 -13.85 1.36
C VAL A 133 0.65 -14.28 1.70
N PHE A 134 0.41 -15.58 1.93
CA PHE A 134 -0.92 -16.12 2.24
C PHE A 134 -1.06 -16.58 3.70
N GLY A 135 -0.06 -16.28 4.53
CA GLY A 135 -0.09 -16.57 5.96
C GLY A 135 -0.99 -15.61 6.74
N HIS A 136 -1.30 -16.00 7.97
CA HIS A 136 -2.11 -15.21 8.92
C HIS A 136 -1.25 -14.54 10.02
N LYS A 137 0.07 -14.72 9.99
CA LYS A 137 0.98 -14.05 10.92
C LYS A 137 1.03 -12.56 10.61
N LYS A 138 1.21 -11.73 11.65
CA LYS A 138 1.39 -10.28 11.53
C LYS A 138 2.47 -9.96 10.48
N TYR A 139 2.10 -9.19 9.47
CA TYR A 139 3.05 -8.67 8.49
C TYR A 139 3.80 -7.47 9.09
N SER A 140 5.06 -7.28 8.69
CA SER A 140 5.92 -6.21 9.19
C SER A 140 6.85 -5.72 8.08
N ASP A 141 7.46 -4.55 8.25
CA ASP A 141 8.41 -4.04 7.25
C ASP A 141 9.66 -4.92 7.13
N ASP A 142 10.08 -5.62 8.20
CA ASP A 142 11.17 -6.60 8.12
C ASP A 142 10.80 -7.80 7.25
N LEU A 143 9.57 -8.31 7.42
CA LEU A 143 9.05 -9.36 6.54
C LEU A 143 8.91 -8.84 5.10
N ASP A 144 8.46 -7.61 4.90
CA ASP A 144 8.35 -7.01 3.56
C ASP A 144 9.70 -6.89 2.85
N ARG A 145 10.74 -6.42 3.55
CA ARG A 145 12.12 -6.34 3.04
C ARG A 145 12.67 -7.72 2.68
N THR A 146 12.44 -8.70 3.56
CA THR A 146 12.87 -10.09 3.35
C THR A 146 12.18 -10.68 2.14
N LEU A 147 10.86 -10.52 2.07
CA LEU A 147 10.03 -11.05 1.00
C LEU A 147 10.36 -10.41 -0.36
N LEU A 148 10.61 -9.10 -0.39
CA LEU A 148 11.09 -8.42 -1.60
C LEU A 148 12.42 -8.99 -2.09
N THR A 149 13.33 -9.32 -1.18
CA THR A 149 14.63 -9.92 -1.52
C THR A 149 14.44 -11.33 -2.09
N GLN A 150 13.56 -12.12 -1.48
CA GLN A 150 13.21 -13.47 -1.95
C GLN A 150 12.56 -13.42 -3.35
N LEU A 151 11.62 -12.51 -3.56
CA LEU A 151 10.94 -12.30 -4.84
C LEU A 151 11.92 -11.91 -5.95
N LYS A 152 12.84 -10.97 -5.69
CA LYS A 152 13.90 -10.60 -6.65
C LYS A 152 14.81 -11.78 -6.97
N LYS A 153 15.22 -12.54 -5.95
CA LYS A 153 16.05 -13.74 -6.12
C LYS A 153 15.33 -14.79 -6.98
N LEU A 154 14.04 -15.00 -6.74
CA LEU A 154 13.23 -15.94 -7.51
C LEU A 154 13.11 -15.48 -8.97
N ALA A 155 12.77 -14.22 -9.22
CA ALA A 155 12.64 -13.70 -10.58
C ALA A 155 13.96 -13.77 -11.36
N LEU A 156 15.10 -13.48 -10.70
CA LEU A 156 16.43 -13.61 -11.30
C LEU A 156 16.72 -15.06 -11.70
N LYS A 157 16.38 -16.05 -10.86
CA LYS A 157 16.57 -17.47 -11.17
C LYS A 157 15.67 -17.97 -12.30
N LEU A 158 14.56 -17.29 -12.56
CA LEU A 158 13.58 -17.64 -13.58
C LEU A 158 13.73 -16.79 -14.84
N GLU A 159 14.73 -15.90 -14.87
CA GLU A 159 14.98 -14.94 -15.95
C GLU A 159 13.72 -14.16 -16.36
N CYS A 160 12.85 -13.85 -15.38
CA CYS A 160 11.62 -13.11 -15.62
C CYS A 160 11.70 -11.70 -15.03
N SER A 161 11.03 -10.76 -15.69
CA SER A 161 10.92 -9.40 -15.20
C SER A 161 9.98 -9.36 -13.99
N LEU A 162 10.46 -8.79 -12.89
CA LEU A 162 9.60 -8.43 -11.77
C LEU A 162 9.13 -7.01 -12.02
N SER A 163 7.88 -6.85 -12.44
CA SER A 163 7.24 -5.54 -12.55
C SER A 163 7.05 -4.98 -11.14
N ILE A 164 8.09 -4.39 -10.58
CA ILE A 164 7.99 -3.50 -9.42
C ILE A 164 7.61 -2.15 -10.01
N ASN A 165 6.32 -1.86 -10.16
CA ASN A 165 5.95 -0.51 -10.57
C ASN A 165 6.26 0.42 -9.39
N GLU A 166 7.12 1.42 -9.59
CA GLU A 166 7.39 2.45 -8.58
C GLU A 166 6.11 3.20 -8.17
N GLU A 167 5.10 3.24 -9.06
CA GLU A 167 3.77 3.76 -8.74
C GLU A 167 3.05 2.99 -7.62
N GLU A 168 3.44 1.73 -7.34
CA GLU A 168 2.86 0.88 -6.29
C GLU A 168 3.18 1.39 -4.88
N ARG A 169 4.28 2.13 -4.69
CA ARG A 169 4.59 2.80 -3.40
C ARG A 169 3.96 4.18 -3.29
N VAL A 170 3.95 4.91 -4.40
CA VAL A 170 3.44 6.30 -4.50
C VAL A 170 1.94 6.36 -4.23
N GLN A 171 1.18 5.34 -4.64
CA GLN A 171 -0.28 5.31 -4.49
C GLN A 171 -0.75 4.87 -3.09
N ILE A 172 -0.02 3.98 -2.41
CA ILE A 172 -0.28 3.57 -1.02
C ILE A 172 -0.26 4.81 -0.11
N VAL A 173 0.76 5.65 -0.27
CA VAL A 173 1.00 6.76 0.65
C VAL A 173 0.15 8.00 0.27
N LYS A 174 -0.28 8.15 -1.01
CA LYS A 174 -1.28 9.17 -1.42
C LYS A 174 -2.68 8.84 -0.90
N ALA A 175 -3.00 7.56 -0.69
CA ALA A 175 -4.32 7.06 -0.32
C ALA A 175 -4.62 7.08 1.20
N MET A 176 -3.62 7.40 2.04
CA MET A 176 -3.70 7.18 3.49
C MET A 176 -3.54 8.47 4.33
N GLY A 177 -3.72 9.64 3.72
CA GLY A 177 -4.05 10.85 4.46
C GLY A 177 -2.92 11.48 5.28
N PHE A 178 -1.66 11.34 4.87
CA PHE A 178 -0.63 12.23 5.38
C PHE A 178 -1.04 13.70 5.10
N PRO A 179 -1.00 14.59 6.10
CA PRO A 179 -1.25 16.01 5.87
C PRO A 179 -0.34 16.54 4.75
N ARG A 180 -0.77 17.62 4.08
CA ARG A 180 0.11 18.33 3.14
C ARG A 180 1.44 18.68 3.81
N GLY A 181 2.56 18.40 3.15
CA GLY A 181 3.91 18.77 3.57
C GLY A 181 4.70 17.63 4.21
N HIS A 182 4.23 16.39 4.14
CA HIS A 182 4.93 15.22 4.69
C HIS A 182 5.76 14.44 3.66
N TRP A 183 5.68 14.85 2.39
CA TRP A 183 6.30 14.14 1.28
C TRP A 183 7.60 14.79 0.83
N PHE A 184 8.63 13.96 0.70
CA PHE A 184 9.97 14.37 0.33
C PHE A 184 10.51 13.45 -0.77
N LYS A 185 11.63 13.83 -1.38
CA LYS A 185 12.33 13.04 -2.38
C LYS A 185 13.83 13.10 -2.17
N CYS A 186 14.50 12.00 -2.50
CA CYS A 186 15.96 11.92 -2.48
C CYS A 186 16.58 12.69 -3.67
N PRO A 187 17.92 12.80 -3.75
CA PRO A 187 18.60 13.50 -4.85
C PRO A 187 18.25 12.96 -6.24
N ASN A 188 17.95 11.65 -6.32
CA ASN A 188 17.54 10.97 -7.55
C ASN A 188 16.03 11.06 -7.83
N GLY A 189 15.28 11.82 -7.03
CA GLY A 189 13.86 12.06 -7.27
C GLY A 189 12.90 11.03 -6.70
N HIS A 190 13.39 9.99 -6.02
CA HIS A 190 12.52 8.96 -5.44
C HIS A 190 11.76 9.49 -4.21
N PRO A 191 10.42 9.44 -4.21
CA PRO A 191 9.63 9.98 -3.12
C PRO A 191 9.67 9.08 -1.88
N TYR A 192 9.61 9.71 -0.70
CA TYR A 192 9.44 9.09 0.61
C TYR A 192 8.64 10.01 1.53
N CYS A 193 8.11 9.48 2.62
CA CYS A 193 7.31 10.24 3.58
C CYS A 193 8.04 10.34 4.92
N ILE A 194 7.89 11.47 5.60
CA ILE A 194 8.28 11.64 7.00
C ILE A 194 7.00 11.71 7.83
N GLY A 195 6.82 10.71 8.71
CA GLY A 195 5.64 10.62 9.59
C GLY A 195 5.64 11.63 10.74
N ASN A 196 4.75 11.40 11.71
CA ASN A 196 4.59 12.23 12.92
C ASN A 196 4.26 13.70 12.61
N CYS A 197 5.17 14.62 12.95
CA CYS A 197 5.03 16.05 12.75
C CYS A 197 5.52 16.53 11.37
N GLY A 198 6.04 15.64 10.53
CA GLY A 198 6.56 15.96 9.20
C GLY A 198 7.96 16.59 9.19
N GLY A 199 8.67 16.57 10.33
CA GLY A 199 10.06 17.02 10.45
C GLY A 199 11.03 15.84 10.55
N ALA A 200 12.15 15.92 9.83
CA ALA A 200 13.14 14.85 9.76
C ALA A 200 13.90 14.65 11.09
N MET A 201 13.72 13.49 11.73
CA MET A 201 14.35 13.16 13.01
C MET A 201 15.34 11.99 12.94
N GLU A 202 15.27 11.21 11.87
CA GLU A 202 16.14 10.08 11.59
C GLU A 202 16.62 10.12 10.14
N GLU A 203 17.84 9.63 9.91
CA GLU A 203 18.41 9.41 8.59
C GLU A 203 18.28 7.93 8.20
N SER A 204 18.00 7.68 6.93
CA SER A 204 17.91 6.34 6.35
C SER A 204 18.52 6.32 4.94
N LYS A 205 18.43 5.19 4.26
CA LYS A 205 18.87 5.04 2.88
C LYS A 205 17.70 4.82 1.95
N CYS A 206 17.65 5.61 0.89
CA CYS A 206 16.82 5.35 -0.26
C CYS A 206 17.20 4.00 -0.88
N PHE A 207 16.27 3.38 -1.57
CA PHE A 207 16.56 2.15 -2.34
C PHE A 207 17.59 2.36 -3.45
N CYS A 208 17.80 3.59 -3.90
CA CYS A 208 18.85 3.93 -4.85
C CYS A 208 20.22 4.15 -4.18
N GLY A 209 20.34 3.96 -2.87
CA GLY A 209 21.58 4.09 -2.11
C GLY A 209 21.83 5.48 -1.50
N GLU A 210 21.08 6.50 -1.95
CA GLU A 210 21.20 7.88 -1.45
C GLU A 210 20.69 8.03 -0.01
N ALA A 211 21.28 8.96 0.74
CA ALA A 211 20.80 9.30 2.08
C ALA A 211 19.46 10.05 2.04
N ILE A 212 18.52 9.66 2.90
CA ILE A 212 17.19 10.27 3.05
C ILE A 212 16.88 10.60 4.50
N GLY A 213 15.94 11.51 4.75
CA GLY A 213 15.57 11.96 6.09
C GLY A 213 16.42 13.13 6.58
N GLY A 214 16.88 13.07 7.84
CA GLY A 214 17.63 14.14 8.49
C GLY A 214 17.47 14.11 10.01
N THR A 215 17.98 15.12 10.72
CA THR A 215 17.97 15.13 12.19
C THR A 215 17.49 16.46 12.75
N ARG A 216 16.95 16.46 13.98
CA ARG A 216 16.47 17.67 14.69
C ARG A 216 15.43 18.46 13.88
N HIS A 217 14.50 17.75 13.25
CA HIS A 217 13.51 18.26 12.30
C HIS A 217 14.08 18.97 11.06
N ARG A 218 15.39 18.80 10.78
CA ARG A 218 16.05 19.37 9.62
C ARG A 218 16.30 18.28 8.60
N LEU A 219 15.65 18.43 7.45
CA LEU A 219 15.87 17.59 6.28
C LEU A 219 17.34 17.71 5.82
N LEU A 220 17.91 16.60 5.35
CA LEU A 220 19.18 16.61 4.63
C LEU A 220 19.10 17.58 3.45
N GLY A 221 20.12 18.42 3.26
CA GLY A 221 20.10 19.45 2.21
C GLY A 221 20.08 18.90 0.79
N THR A 222 20.39 17.61 0.61
CA THR A 222 20.33 16.90 -0.67
C THR A 222 18.92 16.38 -0.99
N ASN A 223 18.02 16.41 -0.01
CA ASN A 223 16.64 15.97 -0.13
C ASN A 223 15.72 17.18 -0.37
N GLN A 224 14.57 16.96 -0.99
CA GLN A 224 13.64 18.03 -1.36
C GLN A 224 12.21 17.67 -0.96
N LEU A 225 11.34 18.68 -0.83
CA LEU A 225 9.90 18.44 -0.72
C LEU A 225 9.39 17.89 -2.06
N ALA A 226 8.54 16.87 -2.01
CA ALA A 226 7.92 16.25 -3.19
C ALA A 226 6.52 16.84 -3.41
N THR A 227 6.46 18.12 -3.78
CA THR A 227 5.19 18.86 -4.01
C THR A 227 4.24 18.17 -4.99
N GLU A 228 4.77 17.40 -5.95
CA GLU A 228 4.02 16.55 -6.87
C GLU A 228 3.14 15.48 -6.17
N MET A 229 3.40 15.21 -4.90
CA MET A 229 2.71 14.18 -4.12
C MET A 229 1.45 14.68 -3.42
N ASP A 230 1.36 15.94 -3.04
CA ASP A 230 0.24 16.44 -2.23
C ASP A 230 -0.12 17.91 -2.51
N GLY A 231 0.63 18.57 -3.39
CA GLY A 231 0.52 20.00 -3.69
C GLY A 231 1.01 20.91 -2.56
N ALA A 232 1.80 20.39 -1.62
CA ALA A 232 2.36 21.19 -0.54
C ALA A 232 3.50 22.08 -1.03
N THR A 233 3.44 23.37 -0.66
CA THR A 233 4.49 24.35 -0.95
C THR A 233 5.52 24.44 0.19
N SER A 234 5.25 23.80 1.33
CA SER A 234 6.12 23.75 2.50
C SER A 234 5.99 22.40 3.22
N SER A 235 7.01 22.03 4.00
CA SER A 235 6.90 20.89 4.91
C SER A 235 5.85 21.13 5.99
N ALA A 236 5.32 20.05 6.55
CA ALA A 236 4.32 20.14 7.61
C ALA A 236 4.91 20.59 8.96
N TRP A 237 6.21 20.37 9.19
CA TRP A 237 6.98 20.99 10.27
C TRP A 237 7.56 22.35 9.82
N PRO A 238 7.59 23.39 10.68
CA PRO A 238 7.15 23.46 12.09
C PRO A 238 5.64 23.64 12.29
N GLY A 239 4.85 23.61 11.22
CA GLY A 239 3.42 23.91 11.22
C GLY A 239 3.13 25.39 10.89
N PRO A 240 1.85 25.76 10.72
CA PRO A 240 1.46 27.16 10.56
C PRO A 240 1.86 27.95 11.81
N LEU A 241 2.48 29.11 11.63
CA LEU A 241 2.62 30.10 12.69
C LEU A 241 1.21 30.56 13.06
N HIS A 242 0.77 30.28 14.30
CA HIS A 242 -0.47 30.82 14.87
C HIS A 242 -0.29 32.27 15.28
#